data_AF-A0A2A2Q8W3-F1
#
_entry.id   AF-A0A2A2Q8W3-F1
#
_cell.length_a   1.000
_cell.length_b   1.000
_cell.length_c   1.000
_cell.angle_alpha   90.00
_cell.angle_beta   90.00
_cell.angle_gamma   90.00
#
_symmetry.space_group_name_H-M   'P 1'
#
loop_
_entity.id
_entity.type
_entity.pdbx_description
1 polymer ?
#
loop_
_entity_poly.entity_id
_entity_poly.type
_entity_poly.pdbx_seq_one_letter_code
_entity_poly.pdbx_strand_id
1 'polypeptide(L)'
;QWTSTHRGDPREFIVFGNPASSSSRVNFTLRVSPDGGDTWPVSRLLYAGSGAYSSLCILPDRSIGVLFEKDNYTRITFARVEEAWLLNPAADADNDGMPDAWETLHGLNAALNDSAADPDGDGESNSEEQAAGTDPLNAASALGITSLTGSALTWRSIPGRSYRIEESSGLSSWQTVPGMGSVLATGATSTSIVPASPARSRFFRVRALP
;
A
#
# COMPACT_ATOMS: atom_id res chain seq x y z
N GLN A 1 10.75 -16.34 -5.11
CA GLN A 1 11.13 -15.00 -5.58
C GLN A 1 9.93 -14.10 -5.36
N TRP A 2 10.13 -12.98 -4.67
CA TRP A 2 9.19 -11.87 -4.75
C TRP A 2 9.41 -11.19 -6.09
N THR A 3 8.88 -11.88 -7.09
CA THR A 3 8.58 -11.39 -8.42
C THR A 3 7.31 -12.11 -8.78
N SER A 4 6.23 -11.38 -8.95
CA SER A 4 5.21 -11.81 -9.88
C SER A 4 5.03 -10.67 -10.88
N THR A 5 6.02 -10.55 -11.77
CA THR A 5 5.83 -9.96 -13.11
C THR A 5 4.59 -10.53 -13.83
N HIS A 6 4.07 -11.68 -13.36
CA HIS A 6 2.85 -12.32 -13.82
C HIS A 6 1.52 -11.56 -13.53
N ARG A 7 1.56 -10.38 -12.89
CA ARG A 7 0.36 -9.53 -12.64
C ARG A 7 0.46 -8.07 -13.10
N GLY A 8 1.54 -7.68 -13.78
CA GLY A 8 1.67 -6.32 -14.33
C GLY A 8 1.93 -5.23 -13.30
N ASP A 9 2.55 -5.57 -12.16
CA ASP A 9 2.99 -4.57 -11.18
C ASP A 9 4.25 -3.83 -11.68
N PRO A 10 4.31 -2.50 -11.54
CA PRO A 10 5.32 -1.66 -12.19
C PRO A 10 6.73 -1.80 -11.57
N ARG A 11 6.89 -2.40 -10.39
CA ARG A 11 8.17 -2.47 -9.65
C ARG A 11 8.42 -3.83 -8.97
N GLU A 12 9.70 -4.16 -8.79
CA GLU A 12 10.21 -5.45 -8.30
C GLU A 12 10.94 -5.28 -6.96
N PHE A 13 10.35 -5.78 -5.88
CA PHE A 13 10.98 -5.77 -4.54
C PHE A 13 11.12 -7.18 -4.00
N ILE A 14 12.23 -7.47 -3.31
CA ILE A 14 12.43 -8.73 -2.62
C ILE A 14 12.12 -8.60 -1.14
N VAL A 15 11.21 -9.42 -0.62
CA VAL A 15 11.00 -9.56 0.83
C VAL A 15 11.63 -10.85 1.36
N PHE A 16 12.41 -10.73 2.42
CA PHE A 16 13.08 -11.85 3.06
C PHE A 16 12.72 -11.90 4.54
N GLY A 17 12.34 -13.09 5.02
CA GLY A 17 12.01 -13.33 6.43
C GLY A 17 12.99 -14.31 7.06
N ASN A 18 13.62 -13.92 8.15
CA ASN A 18 14.52 -14.82 8.90
C ASN A 18 14.61 -14.49 10.38
N PRO A 19 15.04 -15.45 11.23
CA PRO A 19 15.53 -15.13 12.56
C PRO A 19 16.80 -14.28 12.45
N ALA A 20 16.75 -13.01 12.85
CA ALA A 20 17.84 -12.06 12.71
C ALA A 20 18.87 -12.20 13.85
N SER A 21 19.47 -13.38 13.94
CA SER A 21 20.57 -13.69 14.86
C SER A 21 21.50 -14.72 14.22
N SER A 22 22.80 -14.57 14.45
CA SER A 22 23.84 -15.47 13.91
C SER A 22 24.00 -16.77 14.70
N SER A 23 23.44 -16.84 15.91
CA SER A 23 23.67 -17.95 16.85
C SER A 23 22.39 -18.55 17.41
N SER A 24 21.23 -17.96 17.14
CA SER A 24 19.96 -18.37 17.73
C SER A 24 18.79 -18.11 16.79
N ARG A 25 17.72 -18.89 16.94
CA ARG A 25 16.48 -18.74 16.18
C ARG A 25 15.53 -17.82 16.93
N VAL A 26 15.89 -16.54 16.99
CA VAL A 26 15.15 -15.46 17.69
C VAL A 26 15.06 -14.22 16.81
N ASN A 27 14.20 -13.26 17.18
CA ASN A 27 14.03 -11.99 16.47
C ASN A 27 13.67 -12.18 14.99
N PHE A 28 12.56 -12.87 14.72
CA PHE A 28 12.08 -13.07 13.36
C PHE A 28 11.77 -11.70 12.71
N THR A 29 12.48 -11.41 11.64
CA THR A 29 12.58 -10.07 11.02
C THR A 29 12.30 -10.18 9.53
N LEU A 30 11.55 -9.22 9.00
CA LEU A 30 11.33 -9.03 7.58
C LEU A 30 12.28 -7.96 7.05
N ARG A 31 12.83 -8.18 5.86
CA ARG A 31 13.70 -7.24 5.14
C ARG A 31 13.19 -7.02 3.73
N VAL A 32 13.39 -5.81 3.19
CA VAL A 32 13.01 -5.47 1.81
C VAL A 32 14.24 -5.00 1.05
N SER A 33 14.38 -5.46 -0.20
CA SER A 33 15.41 -5.05 -1.14
C SER A 33 14.75 -4.48 -2.42
N PRO A 34 15.11 -3.26 -2.83
CA PRO A 34 14.62 -2.62 -4.05
C PRO A 34 15.37 -3.05 -5.33
N ASP A 35 16.50 -3.75 -5.18
CA ASP A 35 17.55 -3.87 -6.19
C ASP A 35 17.97 -5.34 -6.41
N GLY A 36 17.00 -6.26 -6.37
CA GLY A 36 17.25 -7.66 -6.68
C GLY A 36 18.05 -8.43 -5.61
N GLY A 37 18.20 -7.86 -4.40
CA GLY A 37 18.88 -8.47 -3.26
C GLY A 37 20.24 -7.87 -2.94
N ASP A 38 20.68 -6.86 -3.68
CA ASP A 38 22.00 -6.21 -3.49
C ASP A 38 22.04 -5.39 -2.20
N THR A 39 21.00 -4.60 -1.91
CA THR A 39 20.85 -3.83 -0.67
C THR A 39 19.54 -4.15 0.06
N TRP A 40 19.54 -3.94 1.38
CA TRP A 40 18.40 -4.25 2.26
C TRP A 40 18.08 -3.07 3.18
N PRO A 41 17.61 -1.93 2.63
CA PRO A 41 17.37 -0.69 3.40
C PRO A 41 16.26 -0.83 4.45
N VAL A 42 15.34 -1.78 4.28
CA VAL A 42 14.25 -2.03 5.24
C VAL A 42 14.55 -3.26 6.07
N SER A 43 14.39 -3.13 7.39
CA SER A 43 14.43 -4.24 8.35
C SER A 43 13.42 -4.01 9.47
N ARG A 44 12.46 -4.92 9.64
CA ARG A 44 11.36 -4.83 10.62
C ARG A 44 11.21 -6.10 11.44
N LEU A 45 11.27 -5.95 12.76
CA LEU A 45 11.04 -7.04 13.68
C LEU A 45 9.56 -7.43 13.68
N LEU A 46 9.24 -8.62 13.19
CA LEU A 46 7.88 -9.16 13.24
C LEU A 46 7.61 -9.86 14.57
N TYR A 47 8.60 -10.57 15.12
CA TYR A 47 8.46 -11.28 16.39
C TYR A 47 9.78 -11.40 17.16
N ALA A 48 9.81 -10.86 18.38
CA ALA A 48 11.02 -10.86 19.24
C ALA A 48 11.38 -12.25 19.81
N GLY A 49 10.39 -13.13 19.98
CA GLY A 49 10.60 -14.44 20.61
C GLY A 49 11.37 -15.43 19.73
N SER A 50 11.45 -16.68 20.19
CA SER A 50 12.00 -17.75 19.35
C SER A 50 11.13 -17.97 18.13
N GLY A 51 11.76 -18.04 16.97
CA GLY A 51 11.13 -18.30 15.68
C GLY A 51 12.11 -18.84 14.66
N ALA A 52 11.64 -19.71 13.78
CA ALA A 52 12.50 -20.61 13.00
C ALA A 52 12.10 -20.68 11.53
N TYR A 53 11.61 -21.84 11.05
CA TYR A 53 11.20 -21.98 9.66
C TYR A 53 10.05 -21.02 9.37
N SER A 54 10.04 -20.54 8.14
CA SER A 54 9.00 -19.65 7.65
C SER A 54 8.74 -19.87 6.17
N SER A 55 7.56 -19.44 5.74
CA SER A 55 7.16 -19.34 4.36
C SER A 55 6.38 -18.05 4.19
N LEU A 56 6.65 -17.34 3.10
CA LEU A 56 5.98 -16.09 2.80
C LEU A 56 5.24 -16.20 1.47
N CYS A 57 4.11 -15.50 1.36
CA CYS A 57 3.36 -15.36 0.12
C CYS A 57 2.75 -13.97 -0.02
N ILE A 58 2.42 -13.60 -1.26
CA ILE A 58 1.58 -12.43 -1.54
C ILE A 58 0.12 -12.87 -1.42
N LEU A 59 -0.67 -12.14 -0.63
CA LEU A 59 -2.09 -12.38 -0.50
C LEU A 59 -2.87 -11.70 -1.65
N PRO A 60 -4.14 -12.09 -1.91
CA PRO A 60 -4.94 -11.48 -2.97
C PRO A 60 -5.08 -9.96 -2.85
N ASP A 61 -4.91 -9.43 -1.64
CA ASP A 61 -4.95 -8.00 -1.37
C ASP A 61 -3.59 -7.30 -1.34
N ARG A 62 -2.56 -7.94 -1.89
CA ARG A 62 -1.16 -7.47 -1.97
C ARG A 62 -0.40 -7.36 -0.65
N SER A 63 -1.08 -7.49 0.49
CA SER A 63 -0.39 -7.69 1.76
C SER A 63 0.44 -8.99 1.77
N ILE A 64 1.38 -9.07 2.69
CA ILE A 64 2.32 -10.19 2.81
C ILE A 64 1.81 -11.17 3.87
N GLY A 65 1.54 -12.40 3.45
CA GLY A 65 1.29 -13.51 4.35
C GLY A 65 2.60 -14.11 4.83
N VAL A 66 2.79 -14.21 6.15
CA VAL A 66 3.96 -14.82 6.78
C VAL A 66 3.51 -15.97 7.66
N LEU A 67 3.83 -17.19 7.25
CA LEU A 67 3.66 -18.38 8.08
C LEU A 67 5.01 -18.70 8.74
N PHE A 68 5.10 -18.72 10.07
CA PHE A 68 6.36 -18.97 10.77
C PHE A 68 6.19 -19.74 12.07
N GLU A 69 7.22 -20.51 12.44
CA GLU A 69 7.31 -21.17 13.74
C GLU A 69 7.61 -20.15 14.84
N LYS A 70 6.96 -20.27 16.01
CA LYS A 70 7.23 -19.46 17.19
C LYS A 70 7.12 -20.22 18.52
N ASP A 71 7.52 -19.56 19.60
CA ASP A 71 7.37 -20.02 21.00
C ASP A 71 8.01 -21.39 21.23
N ASN A 72 9.33 -21.46 21.02
CA ASN A 72 10.12 -22.69 21.06
C ASN A 72 9.60 -23.74 20.06
N TYR A 73 9.14 -23.26 18.91
CA TYR A 73 8.67 -24.06 17.78
C TYR A 73 7.43 -24.91 18.11
N THR A 74 6.70 -24.54 19.16
CA THR A 74 5.47 -25.25 19.57
C THR A 74 4.23 -24.76 18.81
N ARG A 75 4.35 -23.66 18.06
CA ARG A 75 3.27 -23.06 17.29
C ARG A 75 3.74 -22.67 15.90
N ILE A 76 2.87 -22.89 14.92
CA ILE A 76 2.96 -22.25 13.60
C ILE A 76 1.93 -21.13 13.59
N THR A 77 2.34 -19.92 13.23
CA THR A 77 1.51 -18.72 13.24
C THR A 77 1.49 -18.08 11.87
N PHE A 78 0.30 -17.63 11.46
CA PHE A 78 0.12 -16.81 10.28
C PHE A 78 0.01 -15.34 10.71
N ALA A 79 0.86 -14.49 10.17
CA ALA A 79 0.78 -13.04 10.28
C ALA A 79 0.47 -12.45 8.90
N ARG A 80 -0.42 -11.47 8.85
CA ARG A 80 -0.62 -10.60 7.70
C ARG A 80 0.15 -9.31 7.93
N VAL A 81 0.97 -8.92 6.97
CA VAL A 81 1.83 -7.75 7.03
C VAL A 81 1.48 -6.80 5.90
N GLU A 82 1.03 -5.61 6.26
CA GLU A 82 0.73 -4.55 5.28
C GLU A 82 2.03 -3.89 4.81
N GLU A 83 2.07 -3.51 3.54
CA GLU A 83 3.20 -2.80 2.93
C GLU A 83 3.51 -1.52 3.71
N ALA A 84 2.49 -0.73 4.05
CA ALA A 84 2.66 0.48 4.83
C ALA A 84 3.35 0.21 6.18
N TRP A 85 3.03 -0.88 6.90
CA TRP A 85 3.72 -1.21 8.14
C TRP A 85 5.17 -1.64 7.90
N LEU A 86 5.41 -2.41 6.83
CA LEU A 86 6.74 -2.92 6.49
C LEU A 86 7.68 -1.78 6.07
N LEU A 87 7.18 -0.86 5.24
CA LEU A 87 7.92 0.23 4.64
C LEU A 87 7.91 1.51 5.46
N ASN A 88 7.15 1.60 6.54
CA ASN A 88 7.17 2.75 7.44
C ASN A 88 8.25 2.57 8.52
N PRO A 89 9.40 3.25 8.44
CA PRO A 89 10.21 3.55 9.60
C PRO A 89 9.80 4.91 10.17
N ALA A 90 10.06 5.13 11.46
CA ALA A 90 10.06 6.47 12.06
C ALA A 90 11.12 7.43 11.46
N ALA A 91 11.76 7.08 10.35
CA ALA A 91 12.77 7.87 9.67
C ALA A 91 12.11 8.58 8.48
N ASP A 92 12.23 9.90 8.52
CA ASP A 92 11.74 10.89 7.57
C ASP A 92 12.80 12.01 7.67
N ALA A 93 13.85 11.89 6.85
CA ALA A 93 15.10 12.62 7.03
C ALA A 93 14.98 14.11 6.66
N ASP A 94 14.03 14.46 5.79
CA ASP A 94 13.70 15.84 5.44
C ASP A 94 12.42 16.37 6.10
N ASN A 95 11.72 15.53 6.87
CA ASN A 95 10.51 15.85 7.64
C ASN A 95 9.34 16.32 6.78
N ASP A 96 9.19 15.75 5.59
CA ASP A 96 8.10 16.07 4.67
C ASP A 96 6.84 15.20 4.86
N GLY A 97 6.91 14.25 5.80
CA GLY A 97 5.82 13.33 6.14
C GLY A 97 5.87 12.04 5.34
N MET A 98 6.84 11.86 4.45
CA MET A 98 7.09 10.62 3.74
C MET A 98 8.23 9.84 4.40
N PRO A 99 8.11 8.51 4.56
CA PRO A 99 9.21 7.74 5.13
C PRO A 99 10.33 7.51 4.12
N ASP A 100 11.59 7.67 4.55
CA ASP A 100 12.80 7.51 3.69
C ASP A 100 12.79 6.22 2.86
N ALA A 101 12.33 5.15 3.50
CA ALA A 101 12.27 3.83 2.88
C ALA A 101 11.21 3.77 1.78
N TRP A 102 10.08 4.45 1.93
CA TRP A 102 9.08 4.56 0.88
C TRP A 102 9.66 5.34 -0.30
N GLU A 103 10.25 6.50 -0.05
CA GLU A 103 10.87 7.33 -1.09
C GLU A 103 11.95 6.60 -1.87
N THR A 104 12.92 6.01 -1.15
CA THR A 104 14.01 5.23 -1.76
C THR A 104 13.46 4.08 -2.60
N LEU A 105 12.46 3.37 -2.08
CA LEU A 105 11.81 2.27 -2.77
C LEU A 105 11.04 2.75 -4.01
N HIS A 106 10.53 3.98 -3.97
CA HIS A 106 9.74 4.58 -5.02
C HIS A 106 10.55 5.45 -6.00
N GLY A 107 11.88 5.42 -5.89
CA GLY A 107 12.80 6.14 -6.77
C GLY A 107 12.87 7.65 -6.51
N LEU A 108 12.36 8.10 -5.36
CA LEU A 108 12.42 9.48 -4.88
C LEU A 108 13.66 9.70 -4.02
N ASN A 109 13.82 10.93 -3.52
CA ASN A 109 14.99 11.34 -2.75
C ASN A 109 14.63 11.70 -1.30
N ALA A 110 14.83 10.74 -0.40
CA ALA A 110 14.61 10.85 1.05
C ALA A 110 15.33 11.99 1.79
N ALA A 111 16.16 12.79 1.11
CA ALA A 111 16.87 13.93 1.68
C ALA A 111 16.35 15.27 1.17
N LEU A 112 15.25 15.27 0.41
CA LEU A 112 14.68 16.45 -0.21
C LEU A 112 13.16 16.42 -0.05
N ASN A 113 12.63 17.41 0.68
CA ASN A 113 11.19 17.60 0.84
C ASN A 113 10.53 17.80 -0.53
N ASP A 114 10.00 16.70 -1.08
CA ASP A 114 9.39 16.60 -2.40
C ASP A 114 7.99 15.97 -2.33
N SER A 115 7.43 15.80 -1.13
CA SER A 115 6.05 15.35 -0.88
C SER A 115 4.95 16.02 -1.70
N ALA A 116 5.16 17.25 -2.16
CA ALA A 116 4.23 18.00 -3.00
C ALA A 116 4.58 17.99 -4.50
N ALA A 117 5.67 17.33 -4.89
CA ALA A 117 6.05 17.14 -6.28
C ALA A 117 5.14 16.09 -6.95
N ASP A 118 5.05 16.19 -8.28
CA ASP A 118 4.34 15.29 -9.18
C ASP A 118 5.32 14.97 -10.33
N PRO A 119 6.22 13.99 -10.13
CA PRO A 119 7.31 13.72 -11.07
C PRO A 119 6.83 13.13 -12.41
N ASP A 120 5.72 12.40 -12.42
CA ASP A 120 5.16 11.76 -13.62
C ASP A 120 4.06 12.58 -14.33
N GLY A 121 3.57 13.63 -13.70
CA GLY A 121 2.65 14.62 -14.25
C GLY A 121 1.20 14.15 -14.32
N ASP A 122 0.78 13.21 -13.46
CA ASP A 122 -0.58 12.68 -13.45
C ASP A 122 -1.56 13.47 -12.56
N GLY A 123 -1.03 14.42 -11.79
CA GLY A 123 -1.78 15.32 -10.92
C GLY A 123 -1.97 14.82 -9.49
N GLU A 124 -1.41 13.67 -9.11
CA GLU A 124 -1.23 13.26 -7.71
C GLU A 124 0.16 13.67 -7.21
N SER A 125 0.24 14.18 -5.98
CA SER A 125 1.55 14.43 -5.37
C SER A 125 2.15 13.14 -4.79
N ASN A 126 3.48 13.11 -4.61
CA ASN A 126 4.18 11.99 -3.96
C ASN A 126 3.52 11.53 -2.64
N SER A 127 3.04 12.47 -1.81
CA SER A 127 2.34 12.16 -0.55
C SER A 127 0.91 11.63 -0.75
N GLU A 128 0.20 12.08 -1.77
CA GLU A 128 -1.11 11.54 -2.15
C GLU A 128 -0.96 10.12 -2.68
N GLU A 129 0.07 9.88 -3.48
CA GLU A 129 0.35 8.58 -4.04
C GLU A 129 0.78 7.56 -3.00
N GLN A 130 1.60 7.97 -2.03
CA GLN A 130 1.90 7.15 -0.86
C GLN A 130 0.61 6.73 -0.13
N ALA A 131 -0.31 7.67 0.08
CA ALA A 131 -1.58 7.38 0.73
C ALA A 131 -2.49 6.47 -0.13
N ALA A 132 -2.44 6.62 -1.45
CA ALA A 132 -3.19 5.83 -2.42
C ALA A 132 -2.57 4.44 -2.69
N GLY A 133 -1.28 4.27 -2.41
CA GLY A 133 -0.48 3.11 -2.78
C GLY A 133 -0.08 3.06 -4.25
N THR A 134 -0.02 4.22 -4.90
CA THR A 134 0.29 4.39 -6.32
C THR A 134 1.80 4.66 -6.50
N ASP A 135 2.23 4.91 -7.74
CA ASP A 135 3.65 4.91 -8.11
C ASP A 135 4.03 6.29 -8.67
N PRO A 136 4.88 7.08 -7.96
CA PRO A 136 5.16 8.47 -8.29
C PRO A 136 5.99 8.72 -9.55
N LEU A 137 6.39 7.64 -10.23
CA LEU A 137 7.10 7.72 -11.49
C LEU A 137 6.29 7.05 -12.62
N ASN A 138 5.00 6.77 -12.42
CA ASN A 138 4.15 6.09 -13.38
C ASN A 138 2.71 6.64 -13.40
N ALA A 139 2.47 7.58 -14.32
CA ALA A 139 1.18 8.25 -14.52
C ALA A 139 -0.03 7.35 -14.83
N ALA A 140 0.20 6.07 -15.15
CA ALA A 140 -0.88 5.08 -15.30
C ALA A 140 -1.37 4.53 -13.96
N SER A 141 -0.62 4.79 -12.88
CA SER A 141 -0.86 4.29 -11.53
C SER A 141 -1.76 5.22 -10.69
N ALA A 142 -2.22 6.36 -11.18
CA ALA A 142 -3.07 7.31 -10.42
C ALA A 142 -4.42 6.74 -9.90
N LEU A 143 -4.82 7.16 -8.69
CA LEU A 143 -6.17 6.95 -8.14
C LEU A 143 -7.17 7.98 -8.70
N GLY A 144 -7.77 7.65 -9.85
CA GLY A 144 -8.77 8.50 -10.50
C GLY A 144 -10.12 7.84 -10.72
N ILE A 145 -11.22 8.60 -10.57
CA ILE A 145 -12.53 8.24 -11.16
C ILE A 145 -12.39 8.32 -12.69
N THR A 146 -12.65 7.20 -13.37
CA THR A 146 -12.51 7.09 -14.83
C THR A 146 -13.84 7.27 -15.56
N SER A 147 -14.97 6.97 -14.92
CA SER A 147 -16.29 7.20 -15.51
C SER A 147 -17.41 7.26 -14.48
N LEU A 148 -18.42 8.07 -14.77
CA LEU A 148 -19.72 8.04 -14.09
C LEU A 148 -20.82 7.92 -15.15
N THR A 149 -21.38 6.72 -15.30
CA THR A 149 -22.43 6.43 -16.29
C THR A 149 -23.72 6.06 -15.57
N GLY A 150 -24.71 6.97 -15.62
CA GLY A 150 -25.90 6.85 -14.78
C GLY A 150 -25.51 6.93 -13.30
N SER A 151 -25.72 5.85 -12.56
CA SER A 151 -25.28 5.70 -11.16
C SER A 151 -24.04 4.84 -10.98
N ALA A 152 -23.46 4.29 -12.05
CA ALA A 152 -22.24 3.49 -11.98
C ALA A 152 -21.02 4.41 -11.98
N LEU A 153 -20.35 4.50 -10.82
CA LEU A 153 -19.09 5.20 -10.63
C LEU A 153 -17.95 4.20 -10.69
N THR A 154 -17.01 4.43 -11.60
CA THR A 154 -15.86 3.55 -11.87
C THR A 154 -14.56 4.32 -11.65
N TRP A 155 -13.59 3.69 -11.00
CA TRP A 155 -12.27 4.28 -10.71
C TRP A 155 -11.16 3.23 -10.86
N ARG A 156 -9.94 3.71 -11.14
CA ARG A 156 -8.74 2.86 -11.08
C ARG A 156 -8.49 2.43 -9.64
N SER A 157 -8.19 1.16 -9.43
CA SER A 157 -7.99 0.64 -8.09
C SER A 157 -6.89 -0.41 -8.06
N ILE A 158 -6.35 -0.61 -6.87
CA ILE A 158 -5.32 -1.60 -6.61
C ILE A 158 -6.00 -2.80 -5.96
N PRO A 159 -5.94 -4.01 -6.56
CA PRO A 159 -6.49 -5.21 -5.95
C PRO A 159 -6.02 -5.34 -4.51
N GLY A 160 -6.98 -5.45 -3.59
CA GLY A 160 -6.72 -5.55 -2.17
C GLY A 160 -6.90 -4.32 -1.33
N ARG A 161 -6.77 -3.15 -1.94
CA ARG A 161 -7.01 -1.92 -1.21
C ARG A 161 -8.50 -1.74 -1.02
N SER A 162 -8.85 -1.21 0.14
CA SER A 162 -10.21 -0.78 0.42
C SER A 162 -10.36 0.70 0.09
N TYR A 163 -11.46 1.03 -0.56
CA TYR A 163 -11.78 2.39 -0.97
C TYR A 163 -13.07 2.86 -0.33
N ARG A 164 -13.21 4.18 -0.21
CA ARG A 164 -14.43 4.83 0.23
C ARG A 164 -14.85 5.86 -0.81
N ILE A 165 -16.13 5.85 -1.15
CA ILE A 165 -16.72 6.87 -2.01
C ILE A 165 -17.30 7.96 -1.12
N GLU A 166 -16.89 9.18 -1.38
CA GLU A 166 -17.36 10.37 -0.68
C GLU A 166 -18.08 11.29 -1.65
N GLU A 167 -19.08 11.99 -1.14
CA GLU A 167 -19.81 13.00 -1.88
C GLU A 167 -19.77 14.38 -1.22
N SER A 168 -19.93 15.40 -2.05
CA SER A 168 -20.09 16.79 -1.65
C SER A 168 -21.16 17.48 -2.51
N SER A 169 -21.87 18.46 -1.95
CA SER A 169 -22.77 19.34 -2.71
C SER A 169 -22.10 20.62 -3.21
N GLY A 170 -20.86 20.90 -2.79
CA GLY A 170 -20.18 22.17 -3.08
C GLY A 170 -18.65 22.14 -2.97
N LEU A 171 -18.04 20.95 -3.06
CA LEU A 171 -16.58 20.69 -3.00
C LEU A 171 -15.86 21.05 -1.69
N SER A 172 -16.54 21.72 -0.75
CA SER A 172 -15.94 22.18 0.51
C SER A 172 -16.12 21.21 1.69
N SER A 173 -17.21 20.44 1.70
CA SER A 173 -17.52 19.47 2.75
C SER A 173 -17.80 18.11 2.13
N TRP A 174 -17.05 17.12 2.57
CA TRP A 174 -17.08 15.75 2.04
C TRP A 174 -17.59 14.80 3.12
N GLN A 175 -18.50 13.91 2.73
CA GLN A 175 -19.01 12.86 3.60
C GLN A 175 -19.03 11.54 2.86
N THR A 176 -18.98 10.42 3.58
CA THR A 176 -19.21 9.11 2.98
C THR A 176 -20.60 9.10 2.34
N VAL A 177 -20.70 8.60 1.11
CA VAL A 177 -22.00 8.47 0.43
C VAL A 177 -22.95 7.66 1.33
N PRO A 178 -24.13 8.21 1.71
CA PRO A 178 -25.03 7.55 2.64
C PRO A 178 -25.40 6.14 2.19
N GLY A 179 -25.28 5.16 3.10
CA GLY A 179 -25.58 3.76 2.82
C GLY A 179 -24.45 2.97 2.15
N MET A 180 -23.29 3.58 1.88
CA MET A 180 -22.12 2.88 1.33
C MET A 180 -21.06 2.60 2.40
N GLY A 181 -20.54 1.38 2.41
CA GLY A 181 -19.37 0.97 3.19
C GLY A 181 -18.07 1.11 2.39
N SER A 182 -16.99 0.52 2.91
CA SER A 182 -15.75 0.37 2.15
C SER A 182 -15.89 -0.64 1.02
N VAL A 183 -15.24 -0.39 -0.10
CA VAL A 183 -15.21 -1.26 -1.27
C VAL A 183 -13.82 -1.90 -1.36
N LEU A 184 -13.73 -3.20 -1.11
CA LEU A 184 -12.49 -3.95 -1.33
C LEU A 184 -12.30 -4.18 -2.84
N ALA A 185 -11.24 -3.62 -3.41
CA ALA A 185 -10.92 -3.81 -4.81
C ALA A 185 -10.42 -5.24 -5.06
N THR A 186 -10.82 -5.83 -6.18
CA THR A 186 -10.40 -7.19 -6.60
C THR A 186 -9.67 -7.19 -7.94
N GLY A 187 -9.59 -6.05 -8.61
CA GLY A 187 -8.97 -5.86 -9.92
C GLY A 187 -8.39 -4.45 -10.04
N ALA A 188 -7.78 -4.14 -11.19
CA ALA A 188 -7.19 -2.84 -11.51
C ALA A 188 -8.22 -1.70 -11.63
N THR A 189 -9.51 -2.02 -11.51
CA THR A 189 -10.63 -1.10 -11.62
C THR A 189 -11.74 -1.59 -10.72
N SER A 190 -12.45 -0.65 -10.10
CA SER A 190 -13.62 -0.94 -9.27
C SER A 190 -14.79 -0.09 -9.71
N THR A 191 -15.99 -0.67 -9.62
CA THR A 191 -17.24 0.00 -9.97
C THR A 191 -18.21 -0.15 -8.81
N SER A 192 -18.94 0.91 -8.49
CA SER A 192 -20.00 0.89 -7.49
C SER A 192 -21.19 1.71 -7.93
N ILE A 193 -22.38 1.30 -7.50
CA ILE A 193 -23.62 2.00 -7.78
C ILE A 193 -23.85 3.03 -6.68
N VAL A 194 -23.70 4.31 -7.00
CA VAL A 194 -24.00 5.39 -6.05
C VAL A 194 -25.52 5.55 -5.92
N PRO A 195 -26.09 5.58 -4.70
CA PRO A 195 -27.52 5.78 -4.50
C PRO A 195 -28.02 7.10 -5.10
N ALA A 196 -29.27 7.12 -5.55
CA ALA A 196 -29.95 8.34 -5.95
C ALA A 196 -30.08 9.30 -4.75
N SER A 197 -30.03 10.60 -5.01
CA SER A 197 -30.14 11.63 -3.98
C SER A 197 -30.96 12.81 -4.51
N PRO A 198 -31.76 13.47 -3.67
CA PRO A 198 -32.51 14.67 -4.06
C PRO A 198 -31.61 15.92 -4.19
N ALA A 199 -30.31 15.83 -3.86
CA ALA A 199 -29.37 16.93 -3.99
C ALA A 199 -29.25 17.38 -5.46
N ARG A 200 -29.32 18.70 -5.70
CA ARG A 200 -29.27 19.30 -7.04
C ARG A 200 -27.91 19.20 -7.71
N SER A 201 -26.83 19.16 -6.91
CA SER A 201 -25.46 19.00 -7.36
C SER A 201 -24.77 18.00 -6.44
N ARG A 202 -24.03 17.06 -7.04
CA ARG A 202 -23.22 16.06 -6.33
C ARG A 202 -21.88 15.95 -7.02
N PHE A 203 -20.84 16.08 -6.22
CA PHE A 203 -19.45 15.83 -6.59
C PHE A 203 -19.02 14.57 -5.88
N PHE A 204 -18.20 13.75 -6.53
CA PHE A 204 -17.69 12.50 -5.96
C PHE A 204 -16.18 12.53 -5.92
N ARG A 205 -15.63 11.91 -4.90
CA ARG A 205 -14.21 11.52 -4.86
C ARG A 205 -14.10 10.12 -4.30
N VAL A 206 -12.99 9.46 -4.63
CA VAL A 206 -12.64 8.17 -4.08
C VAL A 206 -11.43 8.36 -3.18
N ARG A 207 -11.47 7.75 -1.99
CA ARG A 207 -10.39 7.78 -1.02
C ARG A 207 -9.89 6.36 -0.77
N ALA A 208 -8.59 6.13 -0.90
CA ALA A 208 -7.96 4.91 -0.41
C ALA A 208 -7.99 4.89 1.13
N LEU A 209 -8.31 3.73 1.71
CA LEU A 209 -8.29 3.52 3.15
C LEU A 209 -6.93 2.91 3.57
N PRO A 210 -6.48 3.17 4.82
CA PRO A 210 -5.31 2.52 5.40
C PRO A 210 -5.48 1.02 5.56
#